data_AF-A0A7V9CBL4-F1
#
_entry.id   AF-A0A7V9CBL4-F1
#
_cell.length_a   1.000
_cell.length_b   1.000
_cell.length_c   1.000
_cell.angle_alpha   90.00
_cell.angle_beta   90.00
_cell.angle_gamma   90.00
#
_symmetry.space_group_name_H-M   'P 1'
#
loop_
_entity.id
_entity.type
_entity.pdbx_description
1 polymer ?
#
loop_
_entity_poly.entity_id
_entity_poly.type
_entity_poly.pdbx_seq_one_letter_code
_entity_poly.pdbx_strand_id
1 'polypeptide(L)'
;MVVVVLLLFGIRGCLEAREERAFNDYVRDVGQLTNESGQISKGLFKLLEDPGKQSAVDVQNQVNAFRVQSQQLVERASGLEHPDDAAGAQRFLVESLQFRSDGVSTIADQLRNALGDQDRKAATGRVAGAMRDFLASDVIYAERFVPALRKALRKQELPQEIPESKFLPSIDLLRESNVGDKIAGIRGGPSDKAAAPGLHGTAIEGVTAKPGGQALTEGGTTTVPLSDDLALDVQVANQGENDETDLPVRVSIDAGGETIELEETLDEIAQGETKTVSIPISEPPPAGKEATVKIDLEAVPGEDMTDNNKASYTINFTAG
;
A
#
# COMPACT_ATOMS: atom_id res chain seq x y z
N MET A 1 -60.39 33.18 -17.03
CA MET A 1 -59.58 32.78 -15.86
C MET A 1 -59.21 31.29 -15.88
N VAL A 2 -60.16 30.38 -16.18
CA VAL A 2 -59.91 28.92 -16.25
C VAL A 2 -58.82 28.52 -17.26
N VAL A 3 -58.75 29.16 -18.44
CA VAL A 3 -57.73 28.87 -19.46
C VAL A 3 -56.31 29.25 -19.02
N VAL A 4 -56.15 30.36 -18.28
CA VAL A 4 -54.85 30.81 -17.75
C VAL A 4 -54.40 29.92 -16.59
N VAL A 5 -55.33 29.47 -15.75
CA VAL A 5 -55.06 28.54 -14.66
C VAL A 5 -54.66 27.16 -15.21
N LEU A 6 -55.37 26.63 -16.21
CA LEU A 6 -55.00 25.37 -16.88
C LEU A 6 -53.67 25.46 -17.64
N LEU A 7 -53.35 26.61 -18.26
CA LEU A 7 -52.04 26.85 -18.86
C LEU A 7 -50.92 26.90 -17.80
N LEU A 8 -51.14 27.57 -16.67
CA LEU A 8 -50.17 27.62 -15.56
C LEU A 8 -49.95 26.25 -14.90
N PHE A 9 -51.02 25.45 -14.71
CA PHE A 9 -50.90 24.09 -14.18
C PHE A 9 -50.29 23.11 -15.19
N GLY A 10 -50.59 23.26 -16.49
CA GLY A 10 -49.95 22.47 -17.55
C GLY A 10 -48.45 22.76 -17.69
N ILE A 11 -48.03 24.02 -17.59
CA ILE A 11 -46.61 24.42 -17.62
C ILE A 11 -45.87 23.92 -16.36
N ARG A 12 -46.50 24.00 -15.18
CA ARG A 12 -45.93 23.47 -13.93
C ARG A 12 -45.76 21.95 -13.94
N GLY A 13 -46.78 21.21 -14.38
CA GLY A 13 -46.69 19.74 -14.49
C GLY A 13 -45.65 19.27 -15.51
N CYS A 14 -45.43 20.00 -16.61
CA CYS A 14 -44.33 19.71 -17.54
C CYS A 14 -42.94 20.04 -16.98
N LEU A 15 -42.84 21.06 -16.11
CA LEU A 15 -41.60 21.45 -15.45
C LEU A 15 -41.18 20.41 -14.39
N GLU A 16 -42.12 20.00 -13.53
CA GLU A 16 -41.90 18.97 -12.51
C GLU A 16 -41.48 17.63 -13.14
N ALA A 17 -42.18 17.20 -14.19
CA ALA A 17 -41.81 15.99 -14.93
C ALA A 17 -40.43 16.09 -15.63
N ARG A 18 -39.96 17.30 -15.95
CA ARG A 18 -38.62 17.52 -16.53
C ARG A 18 -37.55 17.46 -15.45
N GLU A 19 -37.81 18.05 -14.30
CA GLU A 19 -36.90 18.05 -13.16
C GLU A 19 -36.71 16.64 -12.60
N GLU A 20 -37.80 15.88 -12.44
CA GLU A 20 -37.73 14.47 -12.04
C GLU A 20 -36.89 13.64 -13.01
N ARG A 21 -37.10 13.81 -14.33
CA ARG A 21 -36.27 13.14 -15.34
C ARG A 21 -34.80 13.51 -15.21
N ALA A 22 -34.48 14.78 -15.02
CA ALA A 22 -33.10 15.24 -14.84
C ALA A 22 -32.43 14.61 -13.62
N PHE A 23 -33.16 14.45 -12.50
CA PHE A 23 -32.66 13.72 -11.33
C PHE A 23 -32.46 12.23 -11.61
N ASN A 24 -33.41 11.58 -12.28
CA ASN A 24 -33.29 10.16 -12.66
C ASN A 24 -32.08 9.92 -13.59
N ASP A 25 -31.91 10.76 -14.60
CA ASP A 25 -30.77 10.69 -15.52
C ASP A 25 -29.45 10.93 -14.76
N TYR A 26 -29.40 11.96 -13.92
CA TYR A 26 -28.22 12.24 -13.09
C TYR A 26 -27.85 11.07 -12.18
N VAL A 27 -28.79 10.51 -11.41
CA VAL A 27 -28.52 9.37 -10.51
C VAL A 27 -28.06 8.13 -11.29
N ARG A 28 -28.66 7.86 -12.45
CA ARG A 28 -28.25 6.77 -13.34
C ARG A 28 -26.80 6.95 -13.80
N ASP A 29 -26.45 8.14 -14.27
CA ASP A 29 -25.14 8.43 -14.83
C ASP A 29 -24.06 8.43 -13.73
N VAL A 30 -24.38 8.93 -12.53
CA VAL A 30 -23.52 8.75 -11.35
C VAL A 30 -23.31 7.28 -11.02
N GLY A 31 -24.36 6.46 -11.11
CA GLY A 31 -24.23 5.02 -10.91
C GLY A 31 -23.29 4.36 -11.91
N GLN A 32 -23.29 4.79 -13.17
CA GLN A 32 -22.33 4.32 -14.17
C GLN A 32 -20.89 4.72 -13.80
N LEU A 33 -20.66 6.00 -13.47
CA LEU A 33 -19.34 6.50 -13.06
C LEU A 33 -18.81 5.77 -11.82
N THR A 34 -19.66 5.55 -10.81
CA THR A 34 -19.30 4.82 -9.59
C THR A 34 -18.97 3.36 -9.87
N ASN A 35 -19.74 2.69 -10.74
CA ASN A 35 -19.46 1.31 -11.13
C ASN A 35 -18.14 1.17 -11.88
N GLU A 36 -17.88 2.04 -12.85
CA GLU A 36 -16.62 2.07 -13.60
C GLU A 36 -15.43 2.38 -12.67
N SER A 37 -15.57 3.35 -11.76
CA SER A 37 -14.57 3.63 -10.73
C SER A 37 -14.29 2.41 -9.84
N GLY A 38 -15.33 1.67 -9.47
CA GLY A 38 -15.20 0.41 -8.72
C GLY A 38 -14.50 -0.70 -9.51
N GLN A 39 -14.67 -0.74 -10.83
CA GLN A 39 -13.95 -1.69 -11.69
C GLN A 39 -12.46 -1.34 -11.78
N ILE A 40 -12.11 -0.06 -11.86
CA ILE A 40 -10.71 0.40 -11.80
C ILE A 40 -10.07 -0.01 -10.47
N SER A 41 -10.74 0.26 -9.34
CA SER A 41 -10.26 -0.18 -8.02
C SER A 41 -10.01 -1.69 -7.99
N LYS A 42 -11.01 -2.50 -8.35
CA LYS A 42 -10.89 -3.97 -8.35
C LYS A 42 -9.75 -4.45 -9.25
N GLY A 43 -9.62 -3.87 -10.44
CA GLY A 43 -8.54 -4.22 -11.38
C GLY A 43 -7.16 -3.85 -10.85
N LEU A 44 -7.00 -2.62 -10.36
CA LEU A 44 -5.75 -2.12 -9.79
C LEU A 44 -5.31 -2.95 -8.59
N PHE A 45 -6.17 -3.14 -7.59
CA PHE A 45 -5.79 -3.83 -6.38
C PHE A 45 -5.59 -5.33 -6.58
N LYS A 46 -6.35 -5.95 -7.49
CA LYS A 46 -6.06 -7.33 -7.91
C LYS A 46 -4.67 -7.44 -8.54
N LEU A 47 -4.32 -6.51 -9.44
CA LEU A 47 -3.01 -6.49 -10.10
C LEU A 47 -1.86 -6.25 -9.11
N LEU A 48 -2.08 -5.42 -8.08
CA LEU A 48 -1.08 -5.16 -7.04
C LEU A 48 -0.95 -6.32 -6.04
N GLU A 49 -2.02 -7.07 -5.81
CA GLU A 49 -2.04 -8.20 -4.87
C GLU A 49 -1.53 -9.50 -5.48
N ASP A 50 -1.93 -9.79 -6.71
CA ASP A 50 -1.55 -10.99 -7.45
C ASP A 50 -1.50 -10.69 -8.95
N PRO A 51 -0.33 -10.28 -9.48
CA PRO A 51 -0.14 -10.08 -10.91
C PRO A 51 -0.03 -11.41 -11.70
N GLY A 52 -0.09 -12.56 -11.02
CA GLY A 52 0.09 -13.87 -11.63
C GLY A 52 1.43 -13.99 -12.36
N LYS A 53 1.40 -14.41 -13.64
CA LYS A 53 2.59 -14.59 -14.49
C LYS A 53 2.95 -13.35 -15.32
N GLN A 54 2.37 -12.19 -15.00
CA GLN A 54 2.58 -10.97 -15.79
C GLN A 54 3.99 -10.40 -15.57
N SER A 55 4.60 -9.86 -16.63
CA SER A 55 5.88 -9.17 -16.50
C SER A 55 5.71 -7.80 -15.83
N ALA A 56 6.78 -7.27 -15.24
CA ALA A 56 6.77 -5.90 -14.68
C ALA A 56 6.32 -4.84 -15.70
N VAL A 57 6.66 -5.02 -16.99
CA VAL A 57 6.23 -4.14 -18.07
C VAL A 57 4.73 -4.24 -18.31
N ASP A 58 4.16 -5.44 -18.29
CA ASP A 58 2.71 -5.64 -18.45
C ASP A 58 1.93 -5.02 -17.29
N VAL A 59 2.42 -5.18 -16.06
CA VAL A 59 1.85 -4.54 -14.86
C VAL A 59 1.87 -3.02 -15.02
N GLN A 60 3.01 -2.44 -15.41
CA GLN A 60 3.13 -0.99 -15.66
C GLN A 60 2.15 -0.51 -16.74
N ASN A 61 2.01 -1.25 -17.84
CA ASN A 61 1.09 -0.88 -18.91
C ASN A 61 -0.36 -0.89 -18.43
N GLN A 62 -0.76 -1.87 -17.62
CA GLN A 62 -2.12 -1.94 -17.07
C GLN A 62 -2.40 -0.84 -16.05
N VAL A 63 -1.44 -0.52 -15.17
CA VAL A 63 -1.57 0.61 -14.24
C VAL A 63 -1.67 1.94 -14.99
N ASN A 64 -0.91 2.11 -16.08
CA ASN A 64 -1.06 3.28 -16.95
C ASN A 64 -2.43 3.33 -17.64
N ALA A 65 -3.02 2.19 -18.01
CA ALA A 65 -4.38 2.14 -18.54
C ALA A 65 -5.41 2.57 -17.48
N PHE A 66 -5.28 2.09 -16.25
CA PHE A 66 -6.14 2.53 -15.13
C PHE A 66 -6.02 4.04 -14.87
N ARG A 67 -4.81 4.60 -14.97
CA ARG A 67 -4.59 6.05 -14.87
C ARG A 67 -5.36 6.83 -15.93
N VAL A 68 -5.29 6.41 -17.18
CA VAL A 68 -6.03 7.07 -18.26
C VAL A 68 -7.55 6.94 -18.04
N GLN A 69 -8.03 5.77 -17.64
CA GLN A 69 -9.44 5.54 -17.35
C GLN A 69 -9.95 6.40 -16.18
N SER A 70 -9.15 6.55 -15.12
CA SER A 70 -9.52 7.38 -13.96
C SER A 70 -9.60 8.87 -14.33
N GLN A 71 -8.68 9.35 -15.16
CA GLN A 71 -8.69 10.73 -15.66
C GLN A 71 -9.94 10.99 -16.52
N GLN A 72 -10.28 10.06 -17.41
CA GLN A 72 -11.51 10.14 -18.22
C GLN A 72 -12.80 10.10 -17.37
N LEU A 73 -12.81 9.40 -16.24
CA LEU A 73 -13.93 9.44 -15.30
C LEU A 73 -14.08 10.82 -14.66
N VAL A 74 -12.98 11.45 -14.26
CA VAL A 74 -13.01 12.82 -13.71
C VAL A 74 -13.53 13.81 -14.75
N GLU A 75 -13.09 13.71 -16.00
CA GLU A 75 -13.53 14.58 -17.10
C GLU A 75 -15.03 14.42 -17.36
N ARG A 76 -15.51 13.18 -17.50
CA ARG A 76 -16.95 12.91 -17.69
C ARG A 76 -17.79 13.35 -16.50
N ALA A 77 -17.32 13.08 -15.28
CA ALA A 77 -18.01 13.55 -14.09
C ALA A 77 -18.10 15.08 -14.07
N SER A 78 -17.01 15.78 -14.37
CA SER A 78 -16.97 17.26 -14.38
C SER A 78 -17.91 17.86 -15.43
N GLY A 79 -18.10 17.19 -16.56
CA GLY A 79 -19.02 17.59 -17.62
C GLY A 79 -20.45 17.08 -17.49
N LEU A 80 -20.78 16.36 -16.41
CA LEU A 80 -22.09 15.76 -16.22
C LEU A 80 -23.15 16.85 -16.01
N GLU A 81 -24.25 16.78 -16.76
CA GLU A 81 -25.42 17.64 -16.50
C GLU A 81 -26.09 17.22 -15.19
N HIS A 82 -26.47 18.19 -14.37
CA HIS A 82 -27.08 17.92 -13.08
C HIS A 82 -28.12 19.00 -12.73
N PRO A 83 -29.16 18.65 -11.95
CA PRO A 83 -30.06 19.63 -11.38
C PRO A 83 -29.33 20.63 -10.46
N ASP A 84 -29.82 21.86 -10.37
CA ASP A 84 -29.22 22.91 -9.52
C ASP A 84 -29.16 22.49 -8.04
N ASP A 85 -30.22 21.84 -7.56
CA ASP A 85 -30.29 21.31 -6.20
C ASP A 85 -29.26 20.19 -5.92
N ALA A 86 -28.72 19.55 -6.96
CA ALA A 86 -27.68 18.54 -6.86
C ALA A 86 -26.26 19.10 -6.98
N ALA A 87 -26.08 20.40 -7.28
CA ALA A 87 -24.76 21.00 -7.52
C ALA A 87 -23.76 20.80 -6.36
N GLY A 88 -24.26 20.82 -5.12
CA GLY A 88 -23.43 20.54 -3.94
C GLY A 88 -22.94 19.10 -3.89
N ALA A 89 -23.80 18.13 -4.23
CA ALA A 89 -23.42 16.73 -4.33
C ALA A 89 -22.43 16.51 -5.48
N GLN A 90 -22.74 17.07 -6.66
CA GLN A 90 -21.91 16.97 -7.84
C GLN A 90 -20.46 17.38 -7.58
N ARG A 91 -20.22 18.50 -6.88
CA ARG A 91 -18.87 18.93 -6.52
C ARG A 91 -18.11 17.86 -5.72
N PHE A 92 -18.76 17.23 -4.74
CA PHE A 92 -18.15 16.19 -3.93
C PHE A 92 -17.92 14.89 -4.71
N LEU A 93 -18.80 14.56 -5.67
CA LEU A 93 -18.57 13.42 -6.58
C LEU A 93 -17.28 13.63 -7.40
N VAL A 94 -17.15 14.79 -8.01
CA VAL A 94 -15.95 15.15 -8.81
C VAL A 94 -14.71 15.13 -7.92
N GLU A 95 -14.76 15.72 -6.73
CA GLU A 95 -13.65 15.72 -5.77
C GLU A 95 -13.23 14.30 -5.35
N SER A 96 -14.21 13.42 -5.04
CA SER A 96 -13.93 12.02 -4.75
C SER A 96 -13.25 11.31 -5.92
N LEU A 97 -13.70 11.55 -7.17
CA LEU A 97 -13.08 10.93 -8.35
C LEU A 97 -11.69 11.51 -8.65
N GLN A 98 -11.44 12.79 -8.35
CA GLN A 98 -10.13 13.42 -8.49
C GLN A 98 -9.11 12.78 -7.55
N PHE A 99 -9.41 12.66 -6.26
CA PHE A 99 -8.54 11.95 -5.31
C PHE A 99 -8.23 10.51 -5.75
N ARG A 100 -9.21 9.79 -6.31
CA ARG A 100 -8.97 8.47 -6.90
C ARG A 100 -8.03 8.53 -8.09
N SER A 101 -8.24 9.48 -9.00
CA SER A 101 -7.38 9.64 -10.17
C SER A 101 -5.95 10.05 -9.79
N ASP A 102 -5.78 10.90 -8.78
CA ASP A 102 -4.49 11.37 -8.29
C ASP A 102 -3.71 10.22 -7.62
N GLY A 103 -4.39 9.42 -6.81
CA GLY A 103 -3.80 8.21 -6.22
C GLY A 103 -3.35 7.21 -7.30
N VAL A 104 -4.21 6.92 -8.30
CA VAL A 104 -3.84 6.03 -9.42
C VAL A 104 -2.66 6.60 -10.24
N SER A 105 -2.65 7.91 -10.47
CA SER A 105 -1.56 8.58 -11.19
C SER A 105 -0.24 8.48 -10.44
N THR A 106 -0.26 8.72 -9.13
CA THR A 106 0.91 8.58 -8.27
C THR A 106 1.46 7.16 -8.30
N ILE A 107 0.58 6.15 -8.22
CA ILE A 107 1.01 4.74 -8.32
C ILE A 107 1.66 4.49 -9.69
N ALA A 108 1.03 4.91 -10.79
CA ALA A 108 1.57 4.71 -12.13
C ALA A 108 2.97 5.34 -12.31
N ASP A 109 3.18 6.54 -11.77
CA ASP A 109 4.44 7.27 -11.89
C ASP A 109 5.56 6.62 -11.06
N GLN A 110 5.22 6.07 -9.88
CA GLN A 110 6.20 5.48 -8.96
C GLN A 110 6.47 4.00 -9.23
N LEU A 111 5.55 3.29 -9.90
CA LEU A 111 5.62 1.85 -10.04
C LEU A 111 6.89 1.39 -10.74
N ARG A 112 7.43 2.15 -11.70
CA ARG A 112 8.71 1.79 -12.34
C ARG A 112 9.85 1.77 -11.33
N ASN A 113 9.97 2.80 -10.51
CA ASN A 113 11.06 2.92 -9.53
C ASN A 113 10.85 1.94 -8.37
N ALA A 114 9.60 1.71 -7.96
CA ALA A 114 9.27 0.74 -6.93
C ALA A 114 9.53 -0.72 -7.36
N LEU A 115 9.46 -1.00 -8.67
CA LEU A 115 9.79 -2.31 -9.24
C LEU A 115 11.28 -2.45 -9.63
N GLY A 116 12.05 -1.36 -9.61
CA GLY A 116 13.46 -1.33 -9.98
C GLY A 116 14.38 -1.29 -8.76
N ASP A 117 15.68 -1.10 -9.02
CA ASP A 117 16.72 -1.15 -7.98
C ASP A 117 17.08 0.22 -7.42
N GLN A 118 16.78 1.30 -8.15
CA GLN A 118 17.03 2.67 -7.72
C GLN A 118 15.80 3.34 -7.12
N ASP A 119 16.00 4.08 -6.01
CA ASP A 119 14.97 4.86 -5.30
C ASP A 119 13.74 4.06 -4.84
N ARG A 120 13.89 2.74 -4.73
CA ARG A 120 12.83 1.77 -4.46
C ARG A 120 12.05 2.10 -3.18
N LYS A 121 12.74 2.23 -2.03
CA LYS A 121 12.11 2.55 -0.74
C LYS A 121 11.30 3.84 -0.81
N ALA A 122 11.87 4.89 -1.40
CA ALA A 122 11.18 6.17 -1.57
C ALA A 122 9.97 6.06 -2.51
N ALA A 123 10.07 5.26 -3.57
CA ALA A 123 8.96 5.02 -4.50
C ALA A 123 7.82 4.22 -3.85
N THR A 124 8.15 3.13 -3.12
CA THR A 124 7.21 2.34 -2.31
C THR A 124 6.51 3.20 -1.27
N GLY A 125 7.24 4.05 -0.54
CA GLY A 125 6.65 4.99 0.42
C GLY A 125 5.68 5.99 -0.24
N ARG A 126 5.98 6.44 -1.46
CA ARG A 126 5.04 7.29 -2.23
C ARG A 126 3.81 6.53 -2.71
N VAL A 127 3.94 5.25 -3.11
CA VAL A 127 2.80 4.38 -3.42
C VAL A 127 1.92 4.16 -2.18
N ALA A 128 2.52 3.94 -1.01
CA ALA A 128 1.77 3.85 0.25
C ALA A 128 1.09 5.17 0.62
N GLY A 129 1.75 6.30 0.36
CA GLY A 129 1.17 7.64 0.49
C GLY A 129 -0.11 7.83 -0.33
N ALA A 130 -0.13 7.34 -1.57
CA ALA A 130 -1.28 7.42 -2.47
C ALA A 130 -2.53 6.69 -1.94
N MET A 131 -2.36 5.70 -1.05
CA MET A 131 -3.49 5.00 -0.42
C MET A 131 -4.34 5.94 0.45
N ARG A 132 -3.75 7.04 0.94
CA ARG A 132 -4.47 8.08 1.69
C ARG A 132 -5.42 8.86 0.79
N ASP A 133 -5.10 9.05 -0.48
CA ASP A 133 -5.99 9.71 -1.44
C ASP A 133 -7.26 8.88 -1.67
N PHE A 134 -7.11 7.55 -1.76
CA PHE A 134 -8.27 6.65 -1.86
C PHE A 134 -9.13 6.67 -0.61
N LEU A 135 -8.52 6.69 0.59
CA LEU A 135 -9.26 6.82 1.84
C LEU A 135 -10.01 8.17 1.91
N ALA A 136 -9.34 9.27 1.56
CA ALA A 136 -9.94 10.60 1.55
C ALA A 136 -11.14 10.64 0.59
N SER A 137 -10.99 10.08 -0.61
CA SER A 137 -12.07 9.96 -1.58
C SER A 137 -13.28 9.21 -1.03
N ASP A 138 -13.05 8.06 -0.38
CA ASP A 138 -14.12 7.23 0.18
C ASP A 138 -14.86 7.94 1.31
N VAL A 139 -14.14 8.66 2.16
CA VAL A 139 -14.73 9.51 3.21
C VAL A 139 -15.55 10.64 2.60
N ILE A 140 -15.04 11.35 1.59
CA ILE A 140 -15.79 12.42 0.91
C ILE A 140 -17.06 11.86 0.24
N TYR A 141 -16.98 10.69 -0.39
CA TYR A 141 -18.12 10.07 -1.03
C TYR A 141 -19.22 9.73 -0.01
N ALA A 142 -18.84 9.02 1.06
CA ALA A 142 -19.78 8.57 2.09
C ALA A 142 -20.35 9.73 2.94
N GLU A 143 -19.51 10.69 3.33
CA GLU A 143 -19.85 11.71 4.34
C GLU A 143 -20.29 13.05 3.74
N ARG A 144 -20.06 13.27 2.44
CA ARG A 144 -20.41 14.53 1.76
C ARG A 144 -21.30 14.33 0.55
N PHE A 145 -20.89 13.51 -0.41
CA PHE A 145 -21.67 13.29 -1.63
C PHE A 145 -23.02 12.62 -1.33
N VAL A 146 -23.02 11.46 -0.68
CA VAL A 146 -24.23 10.68 -0.41
C VAL A 146 -25.29 11.47 0.39
N PRO A 147 -24.95 12.17 1.51
CA PRO A 147 -25.92 12.97 2.25
C PRO A 147 -26.46 14.16 1.45
N ALA A 148 -25.60 14.83 0.67
CA ALA A 148 -26.01 15.95 -0.17
C ALA A 148 -27.00 15.52 -1.26
N LEU A 149 -26.73 14.40 -1.94
CA LEU A 149 -27.61 13.87 -2.97
C LEU A 149 -28.92 13.36 -2.36
N ARG A 150 -28.89 12.65 -1.23
CA ARG A 150 -30.11 12.26 -0.50
C ARG A 150 -30.98 13.46 -0.14
N LYS A 151 -30.36 14.58 0.28
CA LYS A 151 -31.08 15.81 0.61
C LYS A 151 -31.77 16.38 -0.63
N ALA A 152 -31.09 16.41 -1.77
CA ALA A 152 -31.65 16.88 -3.03
C ALA A 152 -32.81 15.99 -3.51
N LEU A 153 -32.63 14.67 -3.49
CA LEU A 153 -33.64 13.68 -3.86
C LEU A 153 -34.90 13.75 -2.99
N ARG A 154 -34.75 13.89 -1.66
CA ARG A 154 -35.90 14.04 -0.75
C ARG A 154 -36.70 15.32 -0.99
N LYS A 155 -36.05 16.41 -1.40
CA LYS A 155 -36.73 17.67 -1.72
C LYS A 155 -37.67 17.52 -2.91
N GLN A 156 -37.35 16.61 -3.82
CA GLN A 156 -38.13 16.28 -5.01
C GLN A 156 -39.08 15.09 -4.80
N GLU A 157 -39.17 14.56 -3.57
CA GLU A 157 -39.97 13.37 -3.27
C GLU A 157 -39.58 12.13 -4.10
N LEU A 158 -38.30 12.03 -4.49
CA LEU A 158 -37.74 10.93 -5.29
C LEU A 158 -36.84 10.02 -4.44
N PRO A 159 -37.39 9.05 -3.68
CA PRO A 159 -36.58 8.13 -2.90
C PRO A 159 -35.87 7.15 -3.85
N GLN A 160 -34.61 7.44 -4.17
CA GLN A 160 -33.74 6.56 -4.95
C GLN A 160 -32.60 6.03 -4.10
N GLU A 161 -32.20 4.79 -4.36
CA GLU A 161 -30.98 4.23 -3.82
C GLU A 161 -29.77 4.89 -4.49
N ILE A 162 -28.84 5.37 -3.67
CA ILE A 162 -27.57 5.92 -4.14
C ILE A 162 -26.55 4.79 -4.06
N PRO A 163 -25.83 4.47 -5.16
CA PRO A 163 -24.83 3.43 -5.15
C PRO A 163 -23.76 3.65 -4.07
N GLU A 164 -23.46 2.61 -3.32
CA GLU A 164 -22.30 2.59 -2.44
C GLU A 164 -21.02 2.62 -3.29
N SER A 165 -19.99 3.30 -2.78
CA SER A 165 -18.69 3.35 -3.44
C SER A 165 -17.59 3.30 -2.41
N LYS A 166 -16.68 2.35 -2.59
CA LYS A 166 -15.44 2.24 -1.83
C LYS A 166 -14.32 1.90 -2.82
N PHE A 167 -13.28 2.70 -2.84
CA PHE A 167 -12.14 2.52 -3.72
C PHE A 167 -10.99 1.81 -3.01
N LEU A 168 -10.73 2.13 -1.73
CA LEU A 168 -9.71 1.47 -0.94
C LEU A 168 -10.25 0.15 -0.35
N PRO A 169 -9.76 -1.03 -0.75
CA PRO A 169 -10.34 -2.29 -0.30
C PRO A 169 -10.10 -2.53 1.20
N SER A 170 -8.88 -2.29 1.70
CA SER A 170 -8.51 -2.42 3.12
C SER A 170 -7.69 -1.23 3.61
N ILE A 171 -7.89 -0.85 4.87
CA ILE A 171 -7.09 0.14 5.59
C ILE A 171 -5.67 -0.34 5.89
N ASP A 172 -5.43 -1.65 5.81
CA ASP A 172 -4.09 -2.24 6.00
C ASP A 172 -3.10 -1.73 4.95
N LEU A 173 -3.60 -1.31 3.79
CA LEU A 173 -2.80 -0.70 2.72
C LEU A 173 -2.31 0.72 3.06
N LEU A 174 -2.73 1.30 4.18
CA LEU A 174 -2.16 2.55 4.68
C LEU A 174 -0.79 2.33 5.35
N ARG A 175 -0.45 1.08 5.67
CA ARG A 175 0.84 0.70 6.24
C ARG A 175 1.83 0.50 5.11
N GLU A 176 2.97 1.19 5.19
CA GLU A 176 4.02 1.12 4.17
C GLU A 176 4.58 -0.30 4.00
N SER A 177 4.74 -1.06 5.10
CA SER A 177 5.17 -2.47 5.08
C SER A 177 4.27 -3.32 4.18
N ASN A 178 2.95 -3.24 4.36
CA ASN A 178 1.99 -4.06 3.62
C ASN A 178 1.95 -3.71 2.13
N VAL A 179 2.23 -2.46 1.78
CA VAL A 179 2.37 -2.02 0.39
C VAL A 179 3.70 -2.49 -0.20
N GLY A 180 4.77 -2.44 0.59
CA GLY A 180 6.08 -3.01 0.26
C GLY A 180 5.98 -4.49 -0.07
N ASP A 181 5.32 -5.29 0.77
CA ASP A 181 5.12 -6.74 0.56
C ASP A 181 4.41 -7.02 -0.77
N LYS A 182 3.37 -6.24 -1.09
CA LYS A 182 2.64 -6.37 -2.35
C LYS A 182 3.52 -6.01 -3.56
N ILE A 183 4.28 -4.92 -3.49
CA ILE A 183 5.22 -4.53 -4.55
C ILE A 183 6.36 -5.56 -4.70
N ALA A 184 6.84 -6.14 -3.60
CA ALA A 184 7.79 -7.24 -3.61
C ALA A 184 7.20 -8.48 -4.30
N GLY A 185 5.95 -8.83 -4.02
CA GLY A 185 5.22 -9.92 -4.71
C GLY A 185 5.05 -9.69 -6.22
N ILE A 186 4.97 -8.44 -6.69
CA ILE A 186 4.96 -8.15 -8.14
C ILE A 186 6.33 -8.43 -8.77
N ARG A 187 7.39 -8.15 -8.03
CA ARG A 187 8.74 -8.47 -8.47
C ARG A 187 8.95 -9.97 -8.46
N GLY A 188 8.53 -10.67 -7.41
CA GLY A 188 8.58 -12.12 -7.27
C GLY A 188 7.23 -12.77 -7.58
N GLY A 189 6.95 -13.05 -8.86
CA GLY A 189 5.98 -14.11 -9.19
C GLY A 189 6.33 -15.39 -8.40
N PRO A 190 5.34 -16.24 -8.07
CA PRO A 190 5.43 -17.27 -7.03
C PRO A 190 6.75 -18.04 -7.14
N SER A 191 7.69 -17.81 -6.21
CA SER A 191 8.95 -18.51 -5.85
C SER A 191 9.81 -19.18 -6.94
N ASP A 192 9.45 -19.08 -8.21
CA ASP A 192 9.98 -19.79 -9.38
C ASP A 192 10.52 -18.77 -10.38
N LYS A 193 11.15 -17.69 -9.89
CA LYS A 193 12.11 -17.01 -10.76
C LYS A 193 13.25 -17.99 -11.01
N ALA A 194 13.48 -18.31 -12.27
CA ALA A 194 14.77 -18.89 -12.65
C ALA A 194 15.84 -17.91 -12.16
N ALA A 195 16.62 -18.35 -11.18
CA ALA A 195 17.78 -17.62 -10.68
C ALA A 195 18.67 -17.23 -11.87
N ALA A 196 19.36 -16.09 -11.76
CA ALA A 196 20.35 -15.75 -12.76
C ALA A 196 21.38 -16.90 -12.83
N PRO A 197 21.87 -17.29 -14.03
CA PRO A 197 22.87 -18.34 -14.10
C PRO A 197 24.12 -17.92 -13.31
N GLY A 198 24.53 -18.73 -12.35
CA GLY A 198 25.67 -18.44 -11.47
C GLY A 198 25.39 -18.90 -10.05
N LEU A 199 26.42 -18.84 -9.19
CA LEU A 199 26.25 -19.14 -7.77
C LEU A 199 25.46 -18.00 -7.09
N HIS A 200 24.46 -18.36 -6.30
CA HIS A 200 23.79 -17.46 -5.37
C HIS A 200 24.12 -17.90 -3.95
N GLY A 201 24.41 -16.94 -3.06
CA GLY A 201 24.78 -17.25 -1.69
C GLY A 201 24.94 -15.99 -0.87
N THR A 202 24.26 -15.96 0.26
CA THR A 202 24.35 -14.92 1.26
C THR A 202 24.76 -15.56 2.58
N ALA A 203 25.24 -14.75 3.53
CA ALA A 203 25.62 -15.26 4.83
C ALA A 203 25.57 -14.15 5.88
N ILE A 204 25.20 -14.52 7.10
CA ILE A 204 25.44 -13.68 8.27
C ILE A 204 26.88 -13.89 8.72
N GLU A 205 27.73 -12.87 8.59
CA GLU A 205 29.14 -12.94 9.02
C GLU A 205 29.34 -12.59 10.50
N GLY A 206 28.44 -11.77 11.06
CA GLY A 206 28.51 -11.39 12.46
C GLY A 206 27.45 -10.39 12.88
N VAL A 207 27.29 -10.27 14.19
CA VAL A 207 26.30 -9.36 14.79
C VAL A 207 26.96 -8.58 15.90
N THR A 208 26.74 -7.27 15.94
CA THR A 208 27.26 -6.38 16.97
C THR A 208 26.14 -5.59 17.63
N ALA A 209 26.10 -5.58 18.96
CA ALA A 209 25.17 -4.74 19.70
C ALA A 209 25.67 -3.29 19.78
N LYS A 210 24.80 -2.31 19.50
CA LYS A 210 25.04 -0.87 19.61
C LYS A 210 24.27 -0.27 20.80
N PRO A 211 24.77 0.82 21.41
CA PRO A 211 26.01 1.55 21.07
C PRO A 211 27.29 0.91 21.63
N GLY A 212 27.17 -0.08 22.51
CA GLY A 212 28.29 -0.63 23.27
C GLY A 212 29.37 -1.35 22.43
N GLY A 213 29.05 -1.75 21.21
CA GLY A 213 30.00 -2.37 20.26
C GLY A 213 30.35 -3.82 20.58
N GLN A 214 29.54 -4.52 21.38
CA GLN A 214 29.80 -5.92 21.73
C GLN A 214 29.46 -6.83 20.55
N ALA A 215 30.46 -7.54 20.04
CA ALA A 215 30.24 -8.61 19.08
C ALA A 215 29.57 -9.80 19.78
N LEU A 216 28.48 -10.31 19.19
CA LEU A 216 27.79 -11.48 19.69
C LEU A 216 28.51 -12.75 19.26
N THR A 217 28.56 -13.73 20.16
CA THR A 217 29.24 -15.00 19.91
C THR A 217 28.27 -16.16 20.08
N GLU A 218 28.16 -17.03 19.07
CA GLU A 218 27.36 -18.25 19.18
C GLU A 218 27.93 -19.20 20.25
N GLY A 219 27.04 -19.87 20.98
CA GLY A 219 27.41 -20.80 22.06
C GLY A 219 27.94 -20.14 23.34
N GLY A 220 27.98 -18.80 23.40
CA GLY A 220 28.34 -18.04 24.60
C GLY A 220 27.30 -16.99 24.97
N THR A 221 27.36 -16.49 26.20
CA THR A 221 26.52 -15.38 26.66
C THR A 221 27.27 -14.06 26.50
N THR A 222 26.69 -13.12 25.75
CA THR A 222 27.20 -11.75 25.63
C THR A 222 26.43 -10.81 26.55
N THR A 223 27.11 -9.96 27.31
CA THR A 223 26.44 -8.96 28.16
C THR A 223 26.29 -7.65 27.42
N VAL A 224 25.07 -7.14 27.31
CA VAL A 224 24.74 -5.91 26.58
C VAL A 224 23.97 -4.96 27.50
N PRO A 225 24.52 -3.77 27.82
CA PRO A 225 23.79 -2.75 28.56
C PRO A 225 22.62 -2.21 27.74
N LEU A 226 21.46 -2.05 28.37
CA LEU A 226 20.30 -1.40 27.74
C LEU A 226 20.57 0.09 27.52
N SER A 227 20.07 0.61 26.41
CA SER A 227 20.07 2.03 26.07
C SER A 227 18.86 2.37 25.22
N ASP A 228 18.48 3.65 25.19
CA ASP A 228 17.39 4.13 24.32
C ASP A 228 17.70 3.94 22.82
N ASP A 229 18.99 3.91 22.45
CA ASP A 229 19.48 3.73 21.06
C ASP A 229 19.97 2.29 20.80
N LEU A 230 19.42 1.29 21.52
CA LEU A 230 19.85 -0.10 21.38
C LEU A 230 19.53 -0.60 19.96
N ALA A 231 20.53 -1.17 19.29
CA ALA A 231 20.37 -1.77 17.96
C ALA A 231 21.29 -2.98 17.77
N LEU A 232 20.94 -3.84 16.82
CA LEU A 232 21.80 -4.92 16.34
C LEU A 232 22.28 -4.60 14.93
N ASP A 233 23.59 -4.45 14.77
CA ASP A 233 24.24 -4.34 13.48
C ASP A 233 24.56 -5.75 12.97
N VAL A 234 23.81 -6.20 11.97
CA VAL A 234 23.97 -7.51 11.31
C VAL A 234 24.82 -7.32 10.05
N GLN A 235 25.97 -8.00 10.00
CA GLN A 235 26.82 -8.03 8.81
C GLN A 235 26.38 -9.17 7.89
N VAL A 236 25.95 -8.81 6.69
CA VAL A 236 25.51 -9.72 5.64
C VAL A 236 26.56 -9.68 4.54
N ALA A 237 27.05 -10.85 4.12
CA ALA A 237 27.95 -10.99 2.98
C ALA A 237 27.25 -11.66 1.82
N ASN A 238 27.54 -11.20 0.62
CA ASN A 238 27.17 -11.86 -0.62
C ASN A 238 28.35 -12.71 -1.10
N GLN A 239 28.19 -14.02 -0.99
CA GLN A 239 29.17 -15.05 -1.35
C GLN A 239 28.91 -15.62 -2.77
N GLY A 240 27.91 -15.09 -3.48
CA GLY A 240 27.54 -15.47 -4.84
C GLY A 240 28.30 -14.71 -5.92
N GLU A 241 27.90 -15.00 -7.16
CA GLU A 241 28.38 -14.41 -8.43
C GLU A 241 27.40 -13.38 -9.01
N ASN A 242 26.37 -13.02 -8.25
CA ASN A 242 25.32 -12.09 -8.65
C ASN A 242 25.13 -11.04 -7.58
N ASP A 243 24.71 -9.83 -7.98
CA ASP A 243 24.22 -8.84 -7.03
C ASP A 243 22.86 -9.32 -6.47
N GLU A 244 22.67 -9.20 -5.16
CA GLU A 244 21.46 -9.63 -4.48
C GLU A 244 20.68 -8.41 -3.98
N THR A 245 19.35 -8.49 -3.99
CA THR A 245 18.48 -7.38 -3.64
C THR A 245 17.29 -7.84 -2.81
N ASP A 246 16.73 -6.92 -2.02
CA ASP A 246 15.60 -7.18 -1.12
C ASP A 246 15.88 -8.37 -0.21
N LEU A 247 16.84 -8.23 0.70
CA LEU A 247 17.15 -9.26 1.68
C LEU A 247 16.56 -8.89 3.04
N PRO A 248 15.35 -9.38 3.40
CA PRO A 248 14.81 -9.27 4.74
C PRO A 248 15.73 -9.90 5.78
N VAL A 249 16.00 -9.15 6.84
CA VAL A 249 16.70 -9.61 8.04
C VAL A 249 15.73 -9.52 9.20
N ARG A 250 15.29 -10.68 9.68
CA ARG A 250 14.35 -10.82 10.79
C ARG A 250 15.12 -11.10 12.08
N VAL A 251 14.73 -10.45 13.16
CA VAL A 251 15.28 -10.67 14.49
C VAL A 251 14.16 -11.01 15.46
N SER A 252 14.33 -12.12 16.16
CA SER A 252 13.42 -12.59 17.21
C SER A 252 14.16 -12.62 18.54
N ILE A 253 13.63 -11.94 19.57
CA ILE A 253 14.22 -11.85 20.90
C ILE A 253 13.26 -12.46 21.93
N ASP A 254 13.65 -13.57 22.53
CA ASP A 254 12.91 -14.25 23.60
C ASP A 254 13.66 -14.16 24.93
N ALA A 255 13.12 -13.37 25.87
CA ALA A 255 13.63 -13.20 27.22
C ALA A 255 12.75 -13.88 28.30
N GLY A 256 11.98 -14.90 27.93
CA GLY A 256 11.04 -15.61 28.81
C GLY A 256 9.72 -14.87 29.03
N GLY A 257 9.26 -14.15 28.01
CA GLY A 257 8.04 -13.34 27.98
C GLY A 257 7.41 -13.34 26.58
N GLU A 258 6.75 -12.24 26.19
CA GLU A 258 6.36 -12.03 24.79
C GLU A 258 7.62 -11.84 23.93
N THR A 259 7.67 -12.55 22.80
CA THR A 259 8.80 -12.48 21.86
C THR A 259 8.75 -11.17 21.09
N ILE A 260 9.86 -10.45 21.07
CA ILE A 260 10.00 -9.22 20.29
C ILE A 260 10.45 -9.62 18.89
N GLU A 261 9.64 -9.28 17.88
CA GLU A 261 9.91 -9.54 16.47
C GLU A 261 10.22 -8.22 15.77
N LEU A 262 11.37 -8.15 15.11
CA LEU A 262 11.88 -6.99 14.39
C LEU A 262 12.28 -7.40 12.97
N GLU A 263 12.20 -6.47 12.04
CA GLU A 263 12.56 -6.72 10.65
C GLU A 263 13.14 -5.43 10.03
N GLU A 264 14.24 -5.58 9.30
CA GLU A 264 14.76 -4.57 8.39
C GLU A 264 15.15 -5.25 7.07
N THR A 265 15.29 -4.47 6.00
CA THR A 265 15.63 -4.99 4.68
C THR A 265 16.95 -4.39 4.20
N LEU A 266 17.85 -5.24 3.72
CA LEU A 266 19.00 -4.81 2.93
C LEU A 266 18.57 -4.65 1.47
N ASP A 267 18.58 -3.41 0.97
CA ASP A 267 18.04 -3.11 -0.37
C ASP A 267 18.80 -3.83 -1.49
N GLU A 268 20.13 -3.85 -1.39
CA GLU A 268 21.05 -4.39 -2.39
C GLU A 268 22.41 -4.71 -1.74
N ILE A 269 23.08 -5.75 -2.21
CA ILE A 269 24.46 -6.09 -1.87
C ILE A 269 25.16 -6.65 -3.11
N ALA A 270 26.26 -6.01 -3.52
CA ALA A 270 26.98 -6.42 -4.72
C ALA A 270 27.69 -7.76 -4.51
N GLN A 271 27.98 -8.47 -5.59
CA GLN A 271 28.75 -9.73 -5.53
C GLN A 271 30.07 -9.54 -4.76
N GLY A 272 30.33 -10.43 -3.78
CA GLY A 272 31.53 -10.38 -2.94
C GLY A 272 31.59 -9.23 -1.93
N GLU A 273 30.52 -8.43 -1.79
CA GLU A 273 30.43 -7.35 -0.82
C GLU A 273 29.91 -7.85 0.53
N THR A 274 30.32 -7.18 1.61
CA THR A 274 29.69 -7.28 2.94
C THR A 274 29.06 -5.94 3.30
N LYS A 275 27.79 -5.94 3.68
CA LYS A 275 27.06 -4.76 4.17
C LYS A 275 26.51 -4.98 5.57
N THR A 276 26.22 -3.87 6.26
CA THR A 276 25.63 -3.89 7.60
C THR A 276 24.19 -3.40 7.55
N VAL A 277 23.28 -4.18 8.13
CA VAL A 277 21.89 -3.81 8.40
C VAL A 277 21.79 -3.48 9.88
N SER A 278 21.34 -2.28 10.23
CA SER A 278 21.16 -1.88 11.62
C SER A 278 19.69 -2.00 12.02
N ILE A 279 19.40 -2.84 13.01
CA ILE A 279 18.05 -3.20 13.44
C ILE A 279 17.78 -2.57 14.81
N PRO A 280 17.01 -1.47 14.88
CA PRO A 280 16.75 -0.78 16.14
C PRO A 280 15.79 -1.58 17.03
N ILE A 281 16.13 -1.72 18.30
CA ILE A 281 15.30 -2.37 19.32
C ILE A 281 14.52 -1.27 20.05
N SER A 282 13.34 -0.96 19.52
CA SER A 282 12.51 0.17 20.01
C SER A 282 11.90 -0.09 21.40
N GLU A 283 11.63 -1.36 21.72
CA GLU A 283 11.16 -1.78 23.04
C GLU A 283 12.22 -2.69 23.67
N PRO A 284 12.97 -2.21 24.69
CA PRO A 284 14.08 -2.98 25.24
C PRO A 284 13.58 -4.22 26.01
N PRO A 285 14.26 -5.38 25.87
CA PRO A 285 13.94 -6.57 26.64
C PRO A 285 14.12 -6.36 28.15
N PRO A 286 13.50 -7.20 29.01
CA PRO A 286 13.70 -7.14 30.45
C PRO A 286 15.17 -7.36 30.85
N ALA A 287 15.70 -6.48 31.70
CA ALA A 287 17.06 -6.61 32.22
C ALA A 287 17.20 -7.77 33.22
N GLY A 288 18.42 -8.32 33.31
CA GLY A 288 18.83 -9.31 34.30
C GLY A 288 18.43 -10.75 33.97
N LYS A 289 17.95 -11.00 32.75
CA LYS A 289 17.67 -12.34 32.23
C LYS A 289 18.43 -12.56 30.93
N GLU A 290 18.85 -13.80 30.72
CA GLU A 290 19.35 -14.24 29.42
C GLU A 290 18.18 -14.30 28.43
N ALA A 291 18.40 -13.73 27.25
CA ALA A 291 17.51 -13.74 26.12
C ALA A 291 18.15 -14.54 24.98
N THR A 292 17.32 -15.33 24.29
CA THR A 292 17.71 -15.97 23.04
C THR A 292 17.39 -15.00 21.90
N VAL A 293 18.41 -14.61 21.14
CA VAL A 293 18.27 -13.75 19.96
C VAL A 293 18.53 -14.59 18.72
N LYS A 294 17.54 -14.72 17.85
CA LYS A 294 17.66 -15.40 16.56
C LYS A 294 17.64 -14.37 15.45
N ILE A 295 18.54 -14.55 14.49
CA ILE A 295 18.57 -13.76 13.26
C ILE A 295 18.34 -14.71 12.10
N ASP A 296 17.43 -14.33 11.21
CA ASP A 296 17.06 -15.06 10.00
C ASP A 296 17.15 -14.09 8.82
N LEU A 297 18.10 -14.35 7.93
CA LEU A 297 18.22 -13.70 6.63
C LEU A 297 17.41 -14.53 5.62
N GLU A 298 16.46 -13.91 4.95
CA GLU A 298 15.64 -14.63 3.97
C GLU A 298 16.49 -15.04 2.77
N ALA A 299 16.34 -16.30 2.34
CA ALA A 299 17.15 -16.84 1.26
C ALA A 299 16.85 -16.18 -0.09
N VAL A 300 17.89 -15.93 -0.88
CA VAL A 300 17.75 -15.36 -2.22
C VAL A 300 17.38 -16.44 -3.25
N PRO A 301 16.71 -16.10 -4.36
CA PRO A 301 16.35 -17.09 -5.37
C PRO A 301 17.58 -17.81 -5.95
N GLY A 302 17.58 -19.14 -5.88
CA GLY A 302 18.70 -19.97 -6.36
C GLY A 302 19.79 -20.24 -5.34
N GLU A 303 19.63 -19.76 -4.11
CA GLU A 303 20.54 -20.09 -3.01
C GLU A 303 20.27 -21.51 -2.49
N ASP A 304 21.25 -22.40 -2.67
CA ASP A 304 21.16 -23.79 -2.22
C ASP A 304 21.58 -23.96 -0.74
N MET A 305 22.48 -23.12 -0.25
CA MET A 305 23.00 -23.18 1.12
C MET A 305 22.42 -22.03 1.93
N THR A 306 21.46 -22.36 2.81
CA THR A 306 20.74 -21.36 3.64
C THR A 306 21.02 -21.49 5.13
N ASP A 307 21.85 -22.44 5.55
CA ASP A 307 22.16 -22.66 6.98
C ASP A 307 22.96 -21.50 7.57
N ASN A 308 23.80 -20.87 6.75
CA ASN A 308 24.58 -19.65 7.04
C ASN A 308 23.73 -18.37 7.02
N ASN A 309 22.44 -18.46 6.71
CA ASN A 309 21.49 -17.35 6.78
C ASN A 309 20.80 -17.27 8.15
N LYS A 310 21.17 -18.17 9.07
CA LYS A 310 20.58 -18.25 10.41
C LYS A 310 21.66 -18.15 11.45
N ALA A 311 21.42 -17.33 12.46
CA ALA A 311 22.32 -17.20 13.60
C ALA A 311 21.53 -17.17 14.91
N SER A 312 22.11 -17.71 15.98
CA SER A 312 21.47 -17.76 17.29
C SER A 312 22.45 -17.39 18.40
N TYR A 313 22.07 -16.40 19.20
CA TYR A 313 22.90 -15.84 20.27
C TYR A 313 22.18 -15.87 21.61
N THR A 314 22.96 -15.97 22.68
CA THR A 314 22.46 -15.75 24.05
C THR A 314 22.97 -14.38 24.52
N ILE A 315 22.05 -13.48 24.88
CA ILE A 315 22.39 -12.14 25.36
C ILE A 315 21.85 -11.97 26.78
N ASN A 316 22.68 -11.48 27.70
CA ASN A 316 22.22 -11.00 29.00
C ASN A 316 22.12 -9.47 28.95
N PHE A 317 20.89 -8.97 28.90
CA PHE A 317 20.64 -7.53 28.93
C PHE A 317 20.77 -7.01 30.36
N THR A 318 21.61 -6.00 30.58
CA THR A 318 21.80 -5.39 31.90
C THR A 318 21.24 -3.98 31.93
N ALA A 319 20.84 -3.50 33.12
CA ALA A 319 20.54 -2.09 33.29
C ALA A 319 21.75 -1.25 32.85
N GLY A 320 21.50 -0.22 32.03
CA GLY A 320 22.50 0.76 31.60
C GLY A 320 22.94 1.70 32.70
#